data_AF-A0A2V5S959-F1
#
_entry.id   AF-A0A2V5S959-F1
#
_cell.length_a   1.000
_cell.length_b   1.000
_cell.length_c   1.000
_cell.angle_alpha   90.00
_cell.angle_beta   90.00
_cell.angle_gamma   90.00
#
_symmetry.space_group_name_H-M   'P 1'
#
loop_
_entity.id
_entity.type
_entity.pdbx_description
1 polymer ?
#
loop_
_entity_poly.entity_id
_entity_poly.type
_entity_poly.pdbx_seq_one_letter_code
_entity_poly.pdbx_strand_id
1 'polypeptide(L)'
;MSPTTLTVAPASGTYGGTVNLSATLTSSGSPVSGKTINFTLNGNPVGSAITNNSGVATKTGVSLSGIYPGVYPSGVGASFAGDSSYSPSSGTASLTVTYGTCIGSDPGGVILPPINADGSSVYKRKGGSTIPVKFMVCDANGNSISDPNVVFQSGCCGSITRLSHMRGTVDDVNEAGLTSIPDVAFNYTGNHWQFNMDTMNLTAGYTDTFRIYLKYGYIEFTVAVK
;
A
#
# COMPACT_ATOMS: atom_id res chain seq x y z
N MET A 1 -43.73 -9.69 -4.06
CA MET A 1 -42.52 -8.85 -3.98
C MET A 1 -41.64 -9.16 -5.17
N SER A 2 -41.15 -8.15 -5.87
CA SER A 2 -40.28 -8.32 -7.04
C SER A 2 -38.83 -8.57 -6.59
N PRO A 3 -38.12 -9.54 -7.18
CA PRO A 3 -36.72 -9.80 -6.85
C PRO A 3 -35.85 -8.60 -7.21
N THR A 4 -34.84 -8.32 -6.39
CA THR A 4 -33.87 -7.25 -6.63
C THR A 4 -32.46 -7.79 -6.77
N THR A 5 -31.63 -7.07 -7.51
CA THR A 5 -30.19 -7.27 -7.60
C THR A 5 -29.50 -6.04 -7.05
N LEU A 6 -28.62 -6.23 -6.06
CA LEU A 6 -27.77 -5.18 -5.49
C LEU A 6 -26.32 -5.42 -5.91
N THR A 7 -25.83 -4.61 -6.85
CA THR A 7 -24.46 -4.67 -7.33
C THR A 7 -23.61 -3.66 -6.57
N VAL A 8 -22.58 -4.11 -5.88
CA VAL A 8 -21.66 -3.25 -5.12
C VAL A 8 -20.44 -2.93 -5.99
N ALA A 9 -20.02 -1.66 -6.01
CA ALA A 9 -18.82 -1.27 -6.72
C ALA A 9 -17.57 -1.51 -5.85
N PRO A 10 -16.44 -1.94 -6.45
CA PRO A 10 -15.17 -1.96 -5.73
C PRO A 10 -14.78 -0.53 -5.36
N ALA A 11 -14.07 -0.39 -4.23
CA ALA A 11 -13.65 0.90 -3.73
C ALA A 11 -12.15 0.91 -3.43
N SER A 12 -11.52 2.07 -3.60
CA SER A 12 -10.11 2.26 -3.24
C SER A 12 -9.92 3.57 -2.48
N GLY A 13 -8.98 3.55 -1.54
CA GLY A 13 -8.61 4.73 -0.79
C GLY A 13 -7.24 4.58 -0.14
N THR A 14 -6.80 5.64 0.51
CA THR A 14 -5.47 5.72 1.11
C THR A 14 -5.52 5.44 2.61
N TYR A 15 -4.49 4.78 3.13
CA TYR A 15 -4.33 4.53 4.56
C TYR A 15 -4.50 5.80 5.40
N GLY A 16 -5.35 5.73 6.43
CA GLY A 16 -5.69 6.88 7.28
C GLY A 16 -6.63 7.91 6.66
N GLY A 17 -7.04 7.73 5.40
CA GLY A 17 -7.95 8.62 4.68
C GLY A 17 -9.41 8.19 4.73
N THR A 18 -10.15 8.55 3.68
CA THR A 18 -11.56 8.17 3.49
C THR A 18 -11.78 7.55 2.12
N VAL A 19 -12.86 6.78 1.99
CA VAL A 19 -13.32 6.17 0.74
C VAL A 19 -14.80 6.45 0.49
N ASN A 20 -15.20 6.46 -0.78
CA ASN A 20 -16.61 6.52 -1.17
C ASN A 20 -17.07 5.11 -1.56
N LEU A 21 -18.22 4.68 -1.02
CA LEU A 21 -18.84 3.41 -1.31
C LEU A 21 -20.07 3.63 -2.19
N SER A 22 -20.32 2.73 -3.14
CA SER A 22 -21.54 2.78 -3.94
C SER A 22 -22.10 1.40 -4.23
N ALA A 23 -23.43 1.36 -4.36
CA ALA A 23 -24.15 0.17 -4.78
C ALA A 23 -25.35 0.55 -5.64
N THR A 24 -25.64 -0.26 -6.65
CA THR A 24 -26.74 -0.07 -7.59
C THR A 24 -27.81 -1.12 -7.35
N LEU A 25 -29.01 -0.68 -6.99
CA LEU A 25 -30.19 -1.53 -6.80
C LEU A 25 -31.05 -1.53 -8.07
N THR A 26 -31.35 -2.74 -8.56
CA THR A 26 -32.22 -2.93 -9.73
C THR A 26 -33.28 -4.00 -9.45
N SER A 27 -34.39 -3.95 -10.19
CA SER A 27 -35.44 -4.97 -10.23
C SER A 27 -35.78 -5.23 -11.68
N SER A 28 -35.67 -6.47 -12.14
CA SER A 28 -35.89 -6.85 -13.55
C SER A 28 -35.14 -5.95 -14.55
N GLY A 29 -33.90 -5.56 -14.20
CA GLY A 29 -33.05 -4.69 -15.02
C GLY A 29 -33.37 -3.19 -14.95
N SER A 30 -34.43 -2.78 -14.25
CA SER A 30 -34.79 -1.37 -14.07
C SER A 30 -34.26 -0.82 -12.74
N PRO A 31 -33.76 0.42 -12.67
CA PRO A 31 -33.26 1.03 -11.44
C PRO A 31 -34.38 1.20 -10.41
N VAL A 32 -34.07 0.96 -9.13
CA VAL A 32 -35.01 1.14 -8.02
C VAL A 32 -34.55 2.32 -7.16
N SER A 33 -35.26 3.44 -7.25
CA SER A 33 -34.95 4.68 -6.54
C SER A 33 -35.63 4.78 -5.17
N GLY A 34 -35.13 5.67 -4.32
CA GLY A 34 -35.72 6.00 -3.02
C GLY A 34 -35.58 4.89 -1.97
N LYS A 35 -34.68 3.92 -2.16
CA LYS A 35 -34.47 2.80 -1.23
C LYS A 35 -33.22 3.01 -0.39
N THR A 36 -33.31 2.63 0.89
CA THR A 36 -32.18 2.71 1.81
C THR A 36 -31.28 1.50 1.63
N ILE A 37 -30.00 1.75 1.39
CA ILE A 37 -28.94 0.73 1.30
C ILE A 37 -28.00 0.92 2.48
N ASN A 38 -27.82 -0.13 3.29
CA ASN A 38 -26.88 -0.14 4.40
C ASN A 38 -25.52 -0.64 3.91
N PHE A 39 -24.46 0.09 4.23
CA PHE A 39 -23.09 -0.23 3.84
C PHE A 39 -22.29 -0.79 5.03
N THR A 40 -21.38 -1.71 4.72
CA THR A 40 -20.38 -2.21 5.65
C THR A 40 -18.98 -2.10 5.04
N LEU A 41 -17.98 -1.98 5.91
CA LEU A 41 -16.57 -1.99 5.57
C LEU A 41 -15.86 -3.05 6.41
N ASN A 42 -15.29 -4.07 5.75
CA ASN A 42 -14.78 -5.29 6.39
C ASN A 42 -15.78 -5.90 7.39
N GLY A 43 -17.07 -5.90 7.04
CA GLY A 43 -18.17 -6.40 7.88
C GLY A 43 -18.70 -5.41 8.93
N ASN A 44 -18.00 -4.31 9.20
CA ASN A 44 -18.45 -3.30 10.17
C ASN A 44 -19.44 -2.31 9.53
N PRO A 45 -20.59 -2.01 10.15
CA PRO A 45 -21.54 -1.02 9.64
C PRO A 45 -20.92 0.39 9.55
N VAL A 46 -21.06 1.04 8.40
CA VAL A 46 -20.56 2.41 8.16
C VAL A 46 -21.66 3.40 7.76
N GLY A 47 -22.91 3.01 8.04
CA GLY A 47 -24.12 3.79 7.77
C GLY A 47 -24.81 3.41 6.47
N SER A 48 -25.69 4.28 5.99
CA SER A 48 -26.55 4.02 4.83
C SER A 48 -26.59 5.21 3.87
N ALA A 49 -27.09 4.95 2.66
CA ALA A 49 -27.43 5.96 1.66
C ALA A 49 -28.71 5.56 0.90
N ILE A 50 -29.37 6.54 0.27
CA ILE A 50 -30.61 6.34 -0.47
C ILE A 50 -30.29 6.23 -1.97
N THR A 51 -30.93 5.28 -2.67
CA THR A 51 -30.78 5.15 -4.11
C THR A 51 -31.38 6.34 -4.85
N ASN A 52 -30.61 6.94 -5.75
CA ASN A 52 -31.07 8.01 -6.63
C ASN A 52 -31.94 7.47 -7.80
N ASN A 53 -32.31 8.32 -8.75
CA ASN A 53 -33.13 7.94 -9.92
C ASN A 53 -32.48 6.86 -10.81
N SER A 54 -31.16 6.70 -10.76
CA SER A 54 -30.43 5.64 -11.45
C SER A 54 -30.27 4.37 -10.60
N GLY A 55 -30.93 4.29 -9.44
CA GLY A 55 -30.84 3.16 -8.52
C GLY A 55 -29.54 3.13 -7.72
N VAL A 56 -28.72 4.19 -7.76
CA VAL A 56 -27.39 4.21 -7.13
C VAL A 56 -27.48 4.86 -5.75
N ALA A 57 -27.06 4.13 -4.73
CA ALA A 57 -26.81 4.67 -3.39
C ALA A 57 -25.31 4.91 -3.22
N THR A 58 -24.93 6.11 -2.79
CA THR A 58 -23.52 6.49 -2.58
C THR A 58 -23.33 6.98 -1.15
N LYS A 59 -22.41 6.34 -0.42
CA LYS A 59 -21.97 6.77 0.91
C LYS A 59 -20.57 7.35 0.79
N THR A 60 -20.43 8.65 1.03
CA THR A 60 -19.15 9.35 0.92
C THR A 60 -18.43 9.48 2.26
N GLY A 61 -17.11 9.66 2.21
CA GLY A 61 -16.32 10.01 3.39
C GLY A 61 -16.23 8.92 4.45
N VAL A 62 -16.32 7.65 4.06
CA VAL A 62 -16.17 6.52 5.01
C VAL A 62 -14.72 6.42 5.44
N SER A 63 -14.46 6.48 6.75
CA SER A 63 -13.09 6.43 7.29
C SER A 63 -12.42 5.09 7.03
N LEU A 64 -11.15 5.14 6.62
CA LEU A 64 -10.24 3.99 6.53
C LEU A 64 -9.30 3.90 7.74
N SER A 65 -9.56 4.66 8.81
CA SER A 65 -8.77 4.59 10.03
C SER A 65 -8.78 3.17 10.59
N GLY A 66 -7.60 2.65 10.94
CA GLY A 66 -7.42 1.29 11.45
C GLY A 66 -7.49 0.18 10.40
N ILE A 67 -7.70 0.50 9.12
CA ILE A 67 -7.64 -0.48 8.03
C ILE A 67 -6.28 -0.36 7.35
N TYR A 68 -5.42 -1.35 7.53
CA TYR A 68 -4.08 -1.36 6.97
C TYR A 68 -4.07 -1.41 5.43
N PRO A 69 -2.99 -0.96 4.78
CA PRO A 69 -2.79 -1.14 3.35
C PRO A 69 -2.95 -2.61 2.96
N GLY A 70 -3.64 -2.87 1.86
CA GLY A 70 -3.96 -4.22 1.43
C GLY A 70 -5.15 -4.31 0.49
N VAL A 71 -5.38 -5.51 -0.04
CA VAL A 71 -6.57 -5.85 -0.82
C VAL A 71 -7.48 -6.72 0.04
N TYR A 72 -8.73 -6.29 0.18
CA TYR A 72 -9.79 -6.97 0.91
C TYR A 72 -10.87 -7.40 -0.10
N PRO A 73 -10.86 -8.64 -0.62
CA PRO A 73 -11.70 -9.05 -1.74
C PRO A 73 -13.21 -8.86 -1.54
N SER A 74 -13.67 -8.89 -0.28
CA SER A 74 -15.06 -8.65 0.14
C SER A 74 -15.16 -7.47 1.12
N GLY A 75 -14.22 -6.52 1.06
CA GLY A 75 -14.08 -5.46 2.04
C GLY A 75 -15.20 -4.41 1.98
N VAL A 76 -15.93 -4.28 0.88
CA VAL A 76 -17.13 -3.44 0.80
C VAL A 76 -18.36 -4.34 0.80
N GLY A 77 -19.29 -4.12 1.71
CA GLY A 77 -20.59 -4.78 1.72
C GLY A 77 -21.72 -3.78 1.58
N ALA A 78 -22.82 -4.21 0.96
CA ALA A 78 -24.06 -3.46 0.94
C ALA A 78 -25.27 -4.40 1.09
N SER A 79 -26.33 -3.91 1.74
CA SER A 79 -27.57 -4.66 1.92
C SER A 79 -28.80 -3.78 1.78
N PHE A 80 -29.80 -4.33 1.11
CA PHE A 80 -31.17 -3.82 1.03
C PHE A 80 -32.08 -4.79 1.79
N ALA A 81 -32.78 -4.29 2.80
CA ALA A 81 -33.64 -5.11 3.66
C ALA A 81 -34.94 -5.60 2.99
N GLY A 82 -35.26 -5.09 1.79
CA GLY A 82 -36.56 -5.31 1.17
C GLY A 82 -37.64 -4.37 1.72
N ASP A 83 -38.79 -4.39 1.07
CA ASP A 83 -40.02 -3.72 1.50
C ASP A 83 -41.25 -4.47 0.95
N SER A 84 -42.47 -3.92 1.10
CA SER A 84 -43.69 -4.55 0.59
C SER A 84 -43.70 -4.81 -0.92
N SER A 85 -42.91 -4.07 -1.69
CA SER A 85 -42.85 -4.13 -3.15
C SER A 85 -41.67 -4.96 -3.65
N TYR A 86 -40.52 -4.90 -2.97
CA TYR A 86 -39.25 -5.46 -3.43
C TYR A 86 -38.61 -6.41 -2.41
N SER A 87 -38.14 -7.57 -2.88
CA SER A 87 -37.43 -8.54 -2.06
C SER A 87 -36.05 -8.02 -1.61
N PRO A 88 -35.54 -8.44 -0.44
CA PRO A 88 -34.20 -8.10 0.02
C PRO A 88 -33.11 -8.62 -0.92
N SER A 89 -31.96 -7.93 -0.92
CA SER A 89 -30.76 -8.35 -1.63
C SER A 89 -29.50 -7.76 -0.97
N SER A 90 -28.36 -8.40 -1.20
CA SER A 90 -27.07 -7.96 -0.68
C SER A 90 -25.96 -8.27 -1.67
N GLY A 91 -24.85 -7.54 -1.58
CA GLY A 91 -23.66 -7.80 -2.39
C GLY A 91 -22.39 -7.38 -1.67
N THR A 92 -21.25 -7.82 -2.21
CA THR A 92 -19.93 -7.42 -1.75
C THR A 92 -19.03 -7.09 -2.92
N ALA A 93 -18.03 -6.23 -2.68
CA ALA A 93 -16.97 -5.93 -3.63
C ALA A 93 -15.63 -5.74 -2.90
N SER A 94 -14.55 -5.63 -3.67
CA SER A 94 -13.22 -5.44 -3.10
C SER A 94 -13.04 -4.02 -2.55
N LEU A 95 -12.30 -3.93 -1.45
CA LEU A 95 -11.68 -2.70 -0.94
C LEU A 95 -10.17 -2.80 -1.15
N THR A 96 -9.57 -1.79 -1.76
CA THR A 96 -8.10 -1.66 -1.83
C THR A 96 -7.66 -0.44 -1.04
N VAL A 97 -6.80 -0.65 -0.03
CA VAL A 97 -6.17 0.41 0.74
C VAL A 97 -4.71 0.53 0.30
N THR A 98 -4.31 1.71 -0.18
CA THR A 98 -2.94 1.98 -0.63
C THR A 98 -2.21 2.93 0.29
N TYR A 99 -0.90 3.10 0.10
CA TYR A 99 -0.17 4.25 0.64
C TYR A 99 -0.55 5.54 -0.09
N GLY A 100 -0.30 6.66 0.56
CA GLY A 100 -0.50 8.01 0.05
C GLY A 100 0.76 8.60 -0.54
N THR A 101 0.61 9.79 -1.12
CA THR A 101 1.72 10.59 -1.64
C THR A 101 2.37 11.34 -0.48
N CYS A 102 3.67 11.16 -0.28
CA CYS A 102 4.42 11.90 0.72
C CYS A 102 4.49 13.39 0.39
N ILE A 103 4.36 14.24 1.42
CA ILE A 103 4.63 15.68 1.32
C ILE A 103 6.12 15.91 1.61
N GLY A 104 6.78 16.71 0.78
CA GLY A 104 8.19 17.10 0.95
C GLY A 104 8.99 16.94 -0.33
N SER A 105 10.32 17.00 -0.19
CA SER A 105 11.26 16.77 -1.29
C SER A 105 11.40 15.28 -1.65
N ASP A 106 11.17 14.41 -0.67
CA ASP A 106 11.46 12.99 -0.81
C ASP A 106 10.19 12.22 -1.19
N PRO A 107 10.19 11.48 -2.31
CA PRO A 107 9.04 10.68 -2.74
C PRO A 107 8.81 9.46 -1.85
N GLY A 108 7.54 9.10 -1.66
CA GLY A 108 7.15 7.84 -1.00
C GLY A 108 7.14 6.66 -1.97
N GLY A 109 7.32 5.45 -1.44
CA GLY A 109 7.19 4.20 -2.19
C GLY A 109 8.34 3.93 -3.16
N VAL A 110 9.48 4.62 -3.00
CA VAL A 110 10.70 4.41 -3.78
C VAL A 110 11.91 4.37 -2.86
N ILE A 111 13.05 3.91 -3.40
CA ILE A 111 14.33 4.02 -2.70
C ILE A 111 14.77 5.49 -2.65
N LEU A 112 15.29 5.91 -1.50
CA LEU A 112 15.80 7.26 -1.27
C LEU A 112 17.33 7.30 -1.32
N PRO A 113 17.92 8.48 -1.61
CA PRO A 113 19.36 8.68 -1.52
C PRO A 113 19.95 8.21 -0.19
N PRO A 114 21.17 7.65 -0.19
CA PRO A 114 22.19 7.74 -1.25
C PRO A 114 22.13 6.61 -2.29
N ILE A 115 21.12 5.74 -2.27
CA ILE A 115 20.93 4.81 -3.40
C ILE A 115 20.16 5.55 -4.48
N ASN A 116 20.74 5.63 -5.68
CA ASN A 116 20.15 6.22 -6.85
C ASN A 116 19.02 5.32 -7.34
N ALA A 117 17.81 5.88 -7.42
CA ALA A 117 16.61 5.14 -7.83
C ALA A 117 16.67 4.63 -9.29
N ASP A 118 17.58 5.16 -10.11
CA ASP A 118 17.86 4.68 -11.48
C ASP A 118 18.74 3.41 -11.51
N GLY A 119 19.23 2.95 -10.36
CA GLY A 119 20.07 1.76 -10.22
C GLY A 119 21.55 1.98 -10.52
N SER A 120 22.01 3.22 -10.67
CA SER A 120 23.39 3.57 -11.01
C SER A 120 24.38 3.53 -9.84
N SER A 121 23.94 3.27 -8.60
CA SER A 121 24.81 3.35 -7.43
C SER A 121 25.86 2.24 -7.38
N VAL A 122 27.11 2.66 -7.19
CA VAL A 122 28.30 1.84 -7.01
C VAL A 122 28.98 2.22 -5.69
N TYR A 123 29.03 1.28 -4.76
CA TYR A 123 29.68 1.44 -3.46
C TYR A 123 31.04 0.73 -3.43
N LYS A 124 31.96 1.23 -2.60
CA LYS A 124 33.22 0.51 -2.32
C LYS A 124 32.96 -0.64 -1.35
N ARG A 125 33.45 -1.84 -1.67
CA ARG A 125 33.48 -2.97 -0.74
C ARG A 125 34.55 -2.72 0.31
N LYS A 126 34.15 -2.55 1.57
CA LYS A 126 35.09 -2.27 2.64
C LYS A 126 34.58 -2.84 3.97
N GLY A 127 35.42 -3.57 4.69
CA GLY A 127 35.10 -4.03 6.05
C GLY A 127 34.71 -2.86 6.95
N GLY A 128 33.59 -3.01 7.66
CA GLY A 128 33.01 -1.96 8.51
C GLY A 128 32.30 -0.84 7.74
N SER A 129 32.03 -1.02 6.44
CA SER A 129 31.26 -0.10 5.61
C SER A 129 29.88 -0.67 5.28
N THR A 130 28.86 0.17 5.37
CA THR A 130 27.46 -0.17 5.10
C THR A 130 26.86 0.71 4.01
N ILE A 131 25.87 0.17 3.29
CA ILE A 131 25.00 0.90 2.38
C ILE A 131 23.72 1.26 3.13
N PRO A 132 23.40 2.54 3.34
CA PRO A 132 22.15 2.92 4.00
C PRO A 132 20.98 2.79 3.00
N VAL A 133 20.20 1.73 3.13
CA VAL A 133 18.96 1.51 2.38
C VAL A 133 17.87 2.32 3.04
N LYS A 134 17.36 3.35 2.36
CA LYS A 134 16.35 4.27 2.89
C LYS A 134 15.10 4.27 2.05
N PHE A 135 13.94 4.31 2.69
CA PHE A 135 12.66 4.54 2.02
C PHE A 135 11.64 5.14 2.98
N MET A 136 10.55 5.67 2.45
CA MET A 136 9.38 5.98 3.26
C MET A 136 8.09 5.61 2.53
N VAL A 137 7.03 5.44 3.28
CA VAL A 137 5.65 5.33 2.79
C VAL A 137 4.78 6.26 3.61
N CYS A 138 3.75 6.84 3.01
CA CYS A 138 2.98 7.89 3.65
C CYS A 138 1.49 7.56 3.79
N ASP A 139 0.86 8.22 4.76
CA ASP A 139 -0.59 8.20 4.97
C ASP A 139 -1.32 9.13 3.99
N ALA A 140 -2.64 9.21 4.10
CA ALA A 140 -3.48 10.08 3.27
C ALA A 140 -3.21 11.58 3.44
N ASN A 141 -2.59 11.98 4.54
CA ASN A 141 -2.18 13.36 4.80
C ASN A 141 -0.75 13.64 4.33
N GLY A 142 -0.07 12.64 3.76
CA GLY A 142 1.30 12.73 3.27
C GLY A 142 2.37 12.65 4.34
N ASN A 143 2.02 12.25 5.57
CA ASN A 143 3.00 12.01 6.63
C ASN A 143 3.62 10.63 6.49
N SER A 144 4.93 10.54 6.73
CA SER A 144 5.65 9.26 6.76
C SER A 144 5.17 8.37 7.90
N ILE A 145 4.97 7.08 7.59
CA ILE A 145 4.41 6.09 8.51
C ILE A 145 5.55 5.37 9.25
N SER A 146 5.56 5.50 10.57
CA SER A 146 6.54 4.88 11.47
C SER A 146 6.10 3.53 12.07
N ASP A 147 4.83 3.15 11.91
CA ASP A 147 4.32 1.88 12.46
C ASP A 147 4.73 0.68 11.57
N PRO A 148 5.59 -0.23 12.07
CA PRO A 148 6.01 -1.39 11.29
C PRO A 148 4.86 -2.33 10.90
N ASN A 149 3.74 -2.33 11.66
CA ASN A 149 2.56 -3.15 11.35
C ASN A 149 1.82 -2.70 10.10
N VAL A 150 1.94 -1.42 9.77
CA VAL A 150 1.34 -0.80 8.60
C VAL A 150 2.26 -0.92 7.40
N VAL A 151 3.57 -0.85 7.62
CA VAL A 151 4.58 -0.80 6.55
C VAL A 151 4.98 -2.18 6.06
N PHE A 152 5.19 -3.14 6.96
CA PHE A 152 5.76 -4.45 6.64
C PHE A 152 4.72 -5.57 6.69
N GLN A 153 4.85 -6.53 5.78
CA GLN A 153 3.91 -7.65 5.65
C GLN A 153 3.86 -8.55 6.89
N SER A 154 5.01 -8.84 7.49
CA SER A 154 5.15 -9.64 8.73
C SER A 154 4.75 -8.88 9.99
N GLY A 155 4.45 -7.59 9.90
CA GLY A 155 4.15 -6.74 11.06
C GLY A 155 5.37 -6.32 11.89
N CYS A 156 6.55 -6.85 11.58
CA CYS A 156 7.80 -6.45 12.22
C CYS A 156 8.99 -6.49 11.26
N CYS A 157 9.97 -5.65 11.59
CA CYS A 157 11.37 -5.66 11.15
C CYS A 157 11.68 -5.38 9.66
N GLY A 158 10.73 -5.64 8.75
CA GLY A 158 10.98 -5.58 7.32
C GLY A 158 12.00 -6.63 6.84
N SER A 159 11.99 -6.94 5.56
CA SER A 159 12.97 -7.85 4.96
C SER A 159 13.43 -7.33 3.61
N ILE A 160 14.68 -7.67 3.27
CA ILE A 160 15.26 -7.41 1.96
C ILE A 160 15.55 -8.77 1.31
N THR A 161 15.01 -8.99 0.13
CA THR A 161 15.27 -10.19 -0.67
C THR A 161 16.09 -9.82 -1.88
N ARG A 162 17.20 -10.52 -2.11
CA ARG A 162 17.96 -10.39 -3.35
C ARG A 162 17.24 -11.14 -4.48
N LEU A 163 16.96 -10.44 -5.57
CA LEU A 163 16.31 -10.99 -6.75
C LEU A 163 17.30 -11.45 -7.82
N SER A 164 18.41 -10.74 -8.00
CA SER A 164 19.41 -11.03 -9.03
C SER A 164 20.83 -10.75 -8.52
N HIS A 165 21.81 -11.42 -9.14
CA HIS A 165 23.24 -11.26 -8.86
C HIS A 165 23.99 -11.41 -10.19
N MET A 166 24.38 -10.29 -10.80
CA MET A 166 24.93 -10.26 -12.16
C MET A 166 26.36 -9.70 -12.17
N ARG A 167 27.23 -10.32 -12.98
CA ARG A 167 28.63 -9.90 -13.15
C ARG A 167 28.76 -8.95 -14.34
N GLY A 168 29.39 -7.79 -14.14
CA GLY A 168 29.81 -6.89 -15.23
C GLY A 168 29.16 -5.51 -15.23
N THR A 169 29.96 -4.51 -15.64
CA THR A 169 29.66 -3.07 -15.74
C THR A 169 29.54 -2.33 -14.39
N VAL A 170 30.49 -2.58 -13.49
CA VAL A 170 30.65 -1.74 -12.30
C VAL A 170 31.54 -0.56 -12.68
N ASP A 171 30.92 0.61 -12.85
CA ASP A 171 31.62 1.89 -13.05
C ASP A 171 32.49 2.24 -11.83
N ASP A 172 33.16 3.40 -11.87
CA ASP A 172 33.88 3.85 -10.69
C ASP A 172 32.95 4.11 -9.51
N VAL A 173 33.48 3.92 -8.29
CA VAL A 173 32.74 4.16 -7.05
C VAL A 173 32.19 5.58 -7.08
N ASN A 174 30.86 5.71 -7.11
CA ASN A 174 30.15 6.99 -7.17
C ASN A 174 29.40 7.30 -5.87
N GLU A 175 29.28 6.33 -4.96
CA GLU A 175 28.67 6.51 -3.65
C GLU A 175 29.63 6.19 -2.49
N ALA A 176 29.50 6.97 -1.41
CA ALA A 176 30.22 6.73 -0.17
C ALA A 176 29.41 5.81 0.75
N GLY A 177 30.00 4.67 1.14
CA GLY A 177 29.47 3.86 2.23
C GLY A 177 29.65 4.55 3.59
N LEU A 178 28.83 4.17 4.57
CA LEU A 178 28.92 4.69 5.93
C LEU A 178 29.69 3.73 6.84
N THR A 179 30.38 4.24 7.85
CA THR A 179 30.97 3.41 8.91
C THR A 179 29.94 3.24 10.03
N SER A 180 29.04 2.28 9.85
CA SER A 180 27.98 2.00 10.82
C SER A 180 27.88 0.51 11.13
N ILE A 181 27.21 0.16 12.23
CA ILE A 181 26.95 -1.23 12.59
C ILE A 181 25.87 -1.74 11.61
N PRO A 182 26.10 -2.89 10.94
CA PRO A 182 25.07 -3.51 10.12
C PRO A 182 23.81 -3.77 10.93
N ASP A 183 22.65 -3.42 10.36
CA ASP A 183 21.38 -3.60 11.05
C ASP A 183 20.89 -5.05 10.94
N VAL A 184 20.10 -5.47 11.92
CA VAL A 184 19.36 -6.75 11.90
C VAL A 184 17.90 -6.59 11.46
N ALA A 185 17.42 -5.35 11.36
CA ALA A 185 16.06 -4.97 10.99
C ALA A 185 16.02 -3.51 10.52
N PHE A 186 14.98 -3.11 9.77
CA PHE A 186 14.74 -1.71 9.48
C PHE A 186 14.40 -0.93 10.75
N ASN A 187 15.01 0.23 10.90
CA ASN A 187 14.76 1.18 11.98
C ASN A 187 14.14 2.45 11.42
N TYR A 188 13.18 3.05 12.13
CA TYR A 188 12.59 4.31 11.74
C TYR A 188 13.38 5.49 12.32
N THR A 189 13.89 6.37 11.48
CA THR A 189 14.70 7.54 11.86
C THR A 189 14.54 8.66 10.84
N GLY A 190 14.54 9.92 11.27
CA GLY A 190 14.52 11.07 10.36
C GLY A 190 13.42 11.01 9.28
N ASN A 191 12.21 10.60 9.65
CA ASN A 191 11.04 10.40 8.78
C ASN A 191 11.19 9.34 7.68
N HIS A 192 12.14 8.43 7.78
CA HIS A 192 12.30 7.31 6.86
C HIS A 192 12.63 6.02 7.60
N TRP A 193 12.39 4.91 6.92
CA TRP A 193 12.91 3.61 7.31
C TRP A 193 14.32 3.45 6.76
N GLN A 194 15.25 3.05 7.61
CA GLN A 194 16.65 2.82 7.26
C GLN A 194 17.09 1.41 7.65
N PHE A 195 17.87 0.80 6.77
CA PHE A 195 18.62 -0.43 7.05
C PHE A 195 20.06 -0.28 6.53
N ASN A 196 21.04 -0.38 7.43
CA ASN A 196 22.46 -0.34 7.08
C ASN A 196 22.92 -1.73 6.64
N MET A 197 22.96 -1.94 5.33
CA MET A 197 23.38 -3.21 4.73
C MET A 197 24.91 -3.32 4.70
N ASP A 198 25.48 -4.39 5.27
CA ASP A 198 26.94 -4.63 5.22
C ASP A 198 27.43 -4.85 3.78
N THR A 199 28.39 -4.03 3.32
CA THR A 199 29.01 -4.18 2.00
C THR A 199 29.78 -5.49 1.85
N MET A 200 30.23 -6.10 2.95
CA MET A 200 30.98 -7.36 2.92
C MET A 200 30.11 -8.57 2.56
N ASN A 201 28.79 -8.47 2.72
CA ASN A 201 27.81 -9.48 2.27
C ASN A 201 27.61 -9.48 0.74
N LEU A 202 28.18 -8.48 0.05
CA LEU A 202 28.10 -8.32 -1.40
C LEU A 202 29.43 -8.72 -2.05
N THR A 203 29.36 -9.16 -3.32
CA THR A 203 30.54 -9.59 -4.08
C THR A 203 31.07 -8.43 -4.92
N ALA A 204 32.35 -8.11 -4.80
CA ALA A 204 32.99 -7.09 -5.64
C ALA A 204 32.92 -7.48 -7.13
N GLY A 205 32.61 -6.51 -7.99
CA GLY A 205 32.45 -6.70 -9.44
C GLY A 205 31.05 -7.19 -9.86
N TYR A 206 30.09 -7.21 -8.93
CA TYR A 206 28.71 -7.60 -9.18
C TYR A 206 27.73 -6.47 -8.89
N THR A 207 26.60 -6.56 -9.57
CA THR A 207 25.40 -5.74 -9.39
C THR A 207 24.29 -6.64 -8.87
N ASP A 208 23.71 -6.27 -7.74
CA ASP A 208 22.63 -6.99 -7.08
C ASP A 208 21.34 -6.14 -7.11
N THR A 209 20.22 -6.75 -7.52
CA THR A 209 18.89 -6.16 -7.38
C THR A 209 18.20 -6.72 -6.14
N PHE A 210 17.65 -5.83 -5.33
CA PHE A 210 16.96 -6.14 -4.08
C PHE A 210 15.51 -5.70 -4.12
N ARG A 211 14.68 -6.36 -3.32
CA ARG A 211 13.28 -6.00 -3.09
C ARG A 211 12.96 -5.93 -1.61
N ILE A 212 12.27 -4.87 -1.22
CA ILE A 212 11.64 -4.67 0.09
C ILE A 212 10.16 -4.95 -0.07
N TYR A 213 9.65 -5.94 0.66
CA TYR A 213 8.21 -6.25 0.66
C TYR A 213 7.47 -5.36 1.65
N LEU A 214 6.48 -4.64 1.14
CA LEU A 214 5.61 -3.79 1.94
C LEU A 214 4.28 -4.51 2.22
N LYS A 215 3.51 -4.01 3.17
CA LYS A 215 2.14 -4.48 3.45
C LYS A 215 1.27 -4.46 2.17
N TYR A 216 1.46 -3.42 1.36
CA TYR A 216 0.90 -3.30 0.02
C TYR A 216 1.99 -2.90 -0.97
N GLY A 217 2.27 -3.76 -1.94
CA GLY A 217 3.31 -3.55 -2.96
C GLY A 217 4.73 -3.86 -2.47
N TYR A 218 5.71 -3.29 -3.14
CA TYR A 218 7.13 -3.50 -2.86
C TYR A 218 7.96 -2.32 -3.37
N ILE A 219 9.21 -2.21 -2.91
CA ILE A 219 10.21 -1.28 -3.44
C ILE A 219 11.38 -2.10 -3.95
N GLU A 220 11.88 -1.78 -5.15
CA GLU A 220 13.09 -2.38 -5.71
C GLU A 220 14.20 -1.35 -5.80
N PHE A 221 15.43 -1.82 -5.62
CA PHE A 221 16.62 -1.01 -5.82
C PHE A 221 17.78 -1.89 -6.27
N THR A 222 18.74 -1.27 -6.94
CA THR A 222 19.92 -1.95 -7.45
C THR A 222 21.16 -1.26 -6.91
N VAL A 223 22.14 -2.05 -6.47
CA VAL A 223 23.45 -1.56 -6.05
C VAL A 223 24.54 -2.45 -6.64
N ALA A 224 25.64 -1.82 -7.04
CA ALA A 224 26.88 -2.51 -7.40
C ALA A 224 27.96 -2.27 -6.34
N VAL A 225 28.91 -3.19 -6.23
CA VAL A 225 30.03 -3.04 -5.30
C VAL A 225 31.37 -3.31 -5.99
N LYS A 226 32.39 -2.49 -5.71
CA LYS A 226 33.77 -2.59 -6.24
C LYS A 226 34.80 -2.80 -5.14
#